data_AF-A0A6P7U5Q8-F1
#
_entry.id   AF-A0A6P7U5Q8-F1
#
_cell.length_a   1.000
_cell.length_b   1.000
_cell.length_c   1.000
_cell.angle_alpha   90.00
_cell.angle_beta   90.00
_cell.angle_gamma   90.00
#
_symmetry.space_group_name_H-M   'P 1'
#
loop_
_entity.id
_entity.type
_entity.pdbx_description
1 polymer ?
#
loop_
_entity_poly.entity_id
_entity_poly.type
_entity_poly.pdbx_seq_one_letter_code
_entity_poly.pdbx_strand_id
1 'polypeptide(L)'
;MMLLLYWSILVIIFPQLIITKATMWSVMLHFDSKYKFVHISLDKVKYVNITSEKEQGNFNTEFELDNATKPSFVESDTGRIYWATVQNLDLQEKYHGHCPHTFCNKTMITLQKMARWTLEATRSDIHNNNDSFYILGNGIDLNIKFKRNSRTSNASFFLAMESNKWSEISFFMRKRFLLDIKVKLKNMENSKIYSCVATEYPRLRCLLTNDSMWKIELTYQPMQIYREFIMSASIGVIGSEKNTSQTVKFRKLAYVHKLSSVINIPYKSISEVEIKSMSIYQSIHISKIVLTKMLTDEEYDCININRSNAGETNCKVRKGKYEKVRTAK
;
A
#
# COMPACT_ATOMS: atom_id res chain seq x y z
N MET A 1 73.19 10.71 -28.94
CA MET A 1 72.84 9.50 -28.16
C MET A 1 72.54 9.98 -26.74
N MET A 2 71.27 10.20 -26.39
CA MET A 2 70.48 9.28 -25.53
C MET A 2 71.24 8.97 -24.22
N LEU A 3 70.84 9.42 -23.03
CA LEU A 3 69.61 9.02 -22.33
C LEU A 3 69.22 9.98 -21.17
N LEU A 4 68.08 10.62 -21.34
CA LEU A 4 66.88 10.62 -20.49
C LEU A 4 66.95 10.29 -18.98
N LEU A 5 66.38 11.23 -18.22
CA LEU A 5 65.33 11.08 -17.18
C LEU A 5 65.69 10.37 -15.86
N TYR A 6 66.01 11.19 -14.84
CA TYR A 6 65.71 10.89 -13.44
C TYR A 6 64.45 11.66 -13.03
N TRP A 7 63.27 11.07 -13.26
CA TRP A 7 62.05 11.44 -12.55
C TRP A 7 61.82 10.38 -11.49
N SER A 8 62.22 10.68 -10.27
CA SER A 8 61.87 9.91 -9.09
C SER A 8 60.37 10.06 -8.84
N ILE A 9 59.58 9.09 -9.31
CA ILE A 9 58.17 8.95 -8.96
C ILE A 9 58.13 8.45 -7.51
N LEU A 10 57.87 9.36 -6.59
CA LEU A 10 57.55 9.04 -5.20
C LEU A 10 56.11 8.51 -5.20
N VAL A 11 55.95 7.19 -5.35
CA VAL A 11 54.65 6.52 -5.24
C VAL A 11 54.28 6.49 -3.75
N ILE A 12 53.56 7.51 -3.30
CA ILE A 12 52.85 7.45 -2.03
C ILE A 12 51.65 6.53 -2.27
N ILE A 13 51.80 5.25 -1.94
CA ILE A 13 50.65 4.36 -1.74
C ILE A 13 49.97 4.89 -0.48
N PHE A 14 48.98 5.77 -0.63
CA PHE A 14 47.98 5.92 0.40
C PHE A 14 47.32 4.53 0.50
N PRO A 15 47.50 3.75 1.59
CA PRO A 15 46.50 2.73 1.85
C PRO A 15 45.21 3.53 1.90
N GLN A 16 44.26 3.17 1.04
CA GLN A 16 42.90 3.63 1.22
C GLN A 16 42.56 3.17 2.64
N LEU A 17 42.69 4.09 3.60
CA LEU A 17 41.95 4.09 4.83
C LEU A 17 40.51 4.11 4.33
N ILE A 18 39.99 2.92 4.05
CA ILE A 18 38.58 2.64 4.04
C ILE A 18 38.22 2.94 5.49
N ILE A 19 37.91 4.21 5.77
CA ILE A 19 37.20 4.60 6.96
C ILE A 19 35.85 3.93 6.76
N THR A 20 35.76 2.67 7.17
CA THR A 20 34.52 1.95 7.34
C THR A 20 33.77 2.71 8.42
N LYS A 21 33.07 3.77 8.03
CA LYS A 21 32.14 4.45 8.93
C LYS A 21 31.16 3.38 9.36
N ALA A 22 31.12 3.10 10.66
CA ALA A 22 30.07 2.25 11.20
C ALA A 22 28.74 2.99 11.09
N THR A 23 27.67 2.24 10.92
CA THR A 23 26.31 2.75 10.89
C THR A 23 25.55 2.16 12.06
N MET A 24 24.74 3.00 12.71
CA MET A 24 23.91 2.58 13.83
C MET A 24 22.61 1.95 13.33
N TRP A 25 22.29 0.78 13.87
CA TRP A 25 21.08 0.01 13.56
C TRP A 25 20.26 -0.19 14.82
N SER A 26 19.03 0.31 14.82
CA SER A 26 18.08 0.05 15.89
C SER A 26 17.48 -1.35 15.72
N VAL A 27 17.49 -2.15 16.78
CA VAL A 27 16.99 -3.51 16.81
C VAL A 27 15.86 -3.60 17.82
N MET A 28 14.68 -4.04 17.38
CA MET A 28 13.54 -4.37 18.23
C MET A 28 13.26 -5.88 18.14
N LEU A 29 13.11 -6.52 19.28
CA LEU A 29 12.91 -7.96 19.42
C LEU A 29 11.69 -8.24 20.27
N HIS A 30 10.99 -9.31 19.90
CA HIS A 30 9.89 -9.84 20.66
C HIS A 30 10.12 -11.34 20.92
N PHE A 31 10.09 -11.67 22.20
CA PHE A 31 10.28 -13.00 22.75
C PHE A 31 8.95 -13.64 23.10
N ASP A 32 8.90 -14.97 22.97
CA ASP A 32 7.70 -15.75 23.34
C ASP A 32 7.43 -15.72 24.85
N SER A 33 8.48 -15.52 25.64
CA SER A 33 8.45 -15.44 27.10
C SER A 33 8.90 -14.07 27.59
N LYS A 34 8.57 -13.75 28.83
CA LYS A 34 9.04 -12.52 29.47
C LYS A 34 10.36 -12.76 30.18
N TYR A 35 11.27 -11.81 30.06
CA TYR A 35 12.58 -11.85 30.69
C TYR A 35 12.89 -10.51 31.35
N LYS A 36 13.75 -10.50 32.37
CA LYS A 36 14.36 -9.26 32.89
C LYS A 36 15.68 -8.93 32.21
N PHE A 37 16.30 -9.93 31.61
CA PHE A 37 17.60 -9.85 30.98
C PHE A 37 17.57 -10.68 29.72
N VAL A 38 18.11 -10.16 28.62
CA VAL A 38 18.33 -10.90 27.39
C VAL A 38 19.71 -10.59 26.83
N HIS A 39 20.31 -11.57 26.17
CA HIS A 39 21.62 -11.44 25.56
C HIS A 39 21.52 -11.83 24.09
N ILE A 40 21.80 -10.84 23.23
CA ILE A 40 21.44 -10.89 21.80
C ILE A 40 22.61 -10.49 20.90
N SER A 41 22.65 -10.99 19.66
CA SER A 41 23.65 -10.61 18.65
C SER A 41 22.99 -10.29 17.30
N LEU A 42 23.65 -9.45 16.51
CA LEU A 42 23.28 -9.10 15.13
C LEU A 42 24.46 -9.40 14.20
N ASP A 43 24.27 -10.26 13.20
CA ASP A 43 25.23 -10.50 12.10
C ASP A 43 26.70 -10.68 12.50
N LYS A 44 26.94 -11.40 13.60
CA LYS A 44 28.27 -11.71 14.19
C LYS A 44 28.90 -10.58 15.00
N VAL A 45 28.20 -9.47 15.25
CA VAL A 45 28.58 -8.56 16.34
C VAL A 45 28.51 -9.33 17.66
N LYS A 46 29.46 -9.08 18.56
CA LYS A 46 29.44 -9.70 19.88
C LYS A 46 28.09 -9.45 20.55
N TYR A 47 27.69 -10.44 21.34
CA TYR A 47 26.44 -10.35 22.04
C TYR A 47 26.39 -9.13 22.98
N VAL A 48 25.22 -8.50 23.05
CA VAL A 48 24.91 -7.34 23.87
C VAL A 48 23.90 -7.75 24.93
N ASN A 49 24.19 -7.36 26.17
CA ASN A 49 23.34 -7.58 27.32
C ASN A 49 22.30 -6.46 27.46
N ILE A 50 21.02 -6.80 27.48
CA ILE A 50 19.93 -5.85 27.70
C ILE A 50 19.23 -6.22 29.01
N THR A 51 19.20 -5.29 29.94
CA THR A 51 18.50 -5.43 31.22
C THR A 51 17.23 -4.58 31.24
N SER A 52 16.23 -5.05 31.97
CA SER A 52 14.97 -4.37 32.22
C SER A 52 14.61 -4.49 33.70
N GLU A 53 14.06 -3.42 34.27
CA GLU A 53 13.58 -3.40 35.66
C GLU A 53 12.46 -4.43 35.89
N LYS A 54 11.65 -4.68 34.86
CA LYS A 54 10.48 -5.58 34.90
C LYS A 54 10.57 -6.63 33.81
N GLU A 55 9.95 -7.76 34.06
CA GLU A 55 9.81 -8.81 33.05
C GLU A 55 8.97 -8.30 31.87
N GLN A 56 9.55 -8.39 30.67
CA GLN A 56 8.91 -8.00 29.43
C GLN A 56 9.31 -8.96 28.30
N GLY A 57 8.46 -9.06 27.28
CA GLY A 57 8.76 -9.83 26.07
C GLY A 57 9.42 -9.00 24.98
N ASN A 58 9.40 -7.66 25.09
CA ASN A 58 9.85 -6.77 24.04
C ASN A 58 11.13 -6.06 24.48
N PHE A 59 12.16 -6.07 23.65
CA PHE A 59 13.44 -5.44 23.94
C PHE A 59 13.91 -4.61 22.74
N ASN A 60 14.52 -3.47 23.04
CA ASN A 60 15.12 -2.58 22.06
C ASN A 60 16.59 -2.38 22.40
N THR A 61 17.43 -2.31 21.38
CA THR A 61 18.83 -1.90 21.50
C THR A 61 19.32 -1.30 20.19
N GLU A 62 20.59 -0.93 20.16
CA GLU A 62 21.28 -0.51 18.95
C GLU A 62 22.57 -1.33 18.73
N PHE A 63 22.94 -1.51 17.46
CA PHE A 63 24.18 -2.16 17.04
C PHE A 63 24.90 -1.29 16.03
N GLU A 64 26.22 -1.16 16.19
CA GLU A 64 27.10 -0.63 15.15
C GLU A 64 27.46 -1.75 14.18
N LEU A 65 27.14 -1.56 12.90
CA LEU A 65 27.59 -2.41 11.82
C LEU A 65 28.52 -1.62 10.89
N ASP A 66 29.57 -2.26 10.39
CA ASP A 66 30.33 -1.67 9.29
C ASP A 66 29.43 -1.46 8.04
N ASN A 67 29.85 -0.57 7.14
CA ASN A 67 29.06 -0.23 5.94
C ASN A 67 28.83 -1.41 4.96
N ALA A 68 29.69 -2.44 4.99
CA ALA A 68 29.58 -3.59 4.10
C ALA A 68 28.60 -4.64 4.65
N THR A 69 28.50 -4.74 5.97
CA THR A 69 27.63 -5.68 6.66
C THR A 69 26.18 -5.24 6.57
N LYS A 70 25.34 -6.07 5.95
CA LYS A 70 23.89 -5.88 5.89
C LYS A 70 23.20 -6.80 6.91
N PRO A 71 22.16 -6.31 7.61
CA PRO A 71 21.44 -7.15 8.54
C PRO A 71 20.89 -8.43 7.89
N SER A 72 21.19 -9.60 8.45
CA SER A 72 20.79 -10.90 7.89
C SER A 72 20.25 -11.87 8.95
N PHE A 73 20.67 -11.77 10.21
CA PHE A 73 20.04 -12.52 11.30
C PHE A 73 20.22 -11.85 12.67
N VAL A 74 19.29 -12.11 13.58
CA VAL A 74 19.44 -11.85 15.02
C VAL A 74 19.45 -13.17 15.77
N GLU A 75 20.33 -13.31 16.74
CA GLU A 75 20.39 -14.48 17.64
C GLU A 75 20.23 -14.06 19.09
N SER A 76 19.64 -14.95 19.91
CA SER A 76 19.54 -14.81 21.37
C SER A 76 19.85 -16.13 22.05
N ASP A 77 20.74 -16.11 23.04
CA ASP A 77 21.02 -17.29 23.88
C ASP A 77 20.01 -17.47 25.03
N THR A 78 19.21 -16.43 25.31
CA THR A 78 18.33 -16.37 26.49
C THR A 78 17.00 -17.06 26.26
N GLY A 79 16.58 -17.17 25.00
CA GLY A 79 15.24 -17.64 24.67
C GLY A 79 14.89 -17.45 23.21
N ARG A 80 13.71 -17.94 22.85
CA ARG A 80 13.20 -17.90 21.49
C ARG A 80 12.66 -16.51 21.15
N ILE A 81 13.21 -15.95 20.09
CA ILE A 81 12.67 -14.76 19.42
C ILE A 81 11.61 -15.25 18.43
N TYR A 82 10.44 -14.62 18.39
CA TYR A 82 9.41 -14.90 17.35
C TYR A 82 9.27 -13.77 16.33
N TRP A 83 9.77 -12.58 16.65
CA TRP A 83 9.71 -11.42 15.77
C TRP A 83 10.91 -10.50 16.03
N ALA A 84 11.49 -9.98 14.96
CA ALA A 84 12.58 -9.02 15.00
C ALA A 84 12.41 -7.96 13.91
N THR A 85 12.80 -6.72 14.20
CA THR A 85 13.05 -5.69 13.19
C THR A 85 14.36 -4.98 13.45
N VAL A 86 15.09 -4.74 12.37
CA VAL A 86 16.36 -4.01 12.38
C VAL A 86 16.24 -2.84 11.42
N GLN A 87 16.46 -1.62 11.88
CA GLN A 87 16.19 -0.40 11.12
C GLN A 87 17.34 0.60 11.24
N ASN A 88 17.73 1.18 10.11
CA ASN A 88 18.61 2.33 10.05
C ASN A 88 17.82 3.51 9.48
N LEU A 89 17.68 4.57 10.28
CA LEU A 89 16.88 5.74 9.93
C LEU A 89 17.56 6.61 8.87
N ASP A 90 18.89 6.73 8.91
CA ASP A 90 19.67 7.56 7.98
C ASP A 90 19.70 6.94 6.59
N LEU A 91 19.93 5.64 6.51
CA LEU A 91 19.90 4.87 5.26
C LEU A 91 18.47 4.58 4.78
N GLN A 92 17.47 4.80 5.63
CA GLN A 92 16.07 4.47 5.38
C GLN A 92 15.90 3.00 4.98
N GLU A 93 16.66 2.11 5.62
CA GLU A 93 16.62 0.67 5.42
C GLU A 93 15.99 -0.02 6.62
N LYS A 94 15.16 -1.04 6.35
CA LYS A 94 14.54 -1.86 7.37
C LYS A 94 14.60 -3.33 6.97
N TYR A 95 14.84 -4.17 7.96
CA TYR A 95 14.87 -5.61 7.86
C TYR A 95 13.92 -6.19 8.89
N HIS A 96 13.33 -7.33 8.57
CA HIS A 96 12.34 -7.97 9.39
C HIS A 96 12.49 -9.48 9.33
N GLY A 97 12.39 -10.11 10.48
CA GLY A 97 12.26 -11.55 10.59
C GLY A 97 11.06 -11.91 11.44
N HIS A 98 10.31 -12.90 11.00
CA HIS A 98 9.22 -13.46 11.75
C HIS A 98 9.32 -14.98 11.75
N CYS A 99 9.15 -15.55 12.93
CA CYS A 99 9.03 -16.98 13.13
C CYS A 99 7.62 -17.29 13.65
N PRO A 100 6.83 -18.12 12.96
CA PRO A 100 5.57 -18.62 13.50
C PRO A 100 5.82 -19.49 14.74
N HIS A 101 5.00 -19.32 15.78
CA HIS A 101 5.13 -20.02 17.08
C HIS A 101 5.29 -21.55 16.96
N THR A 102 4.77 -22.17 15.89
CA THR A 102 4.77 -23.62 15.71
C THR A 102 6.03 -24.22 15.06
N PHE A 103 6.93 -23.45 14.42
CA PHE A 103 7.96 -24.05 13.54
C PHE A 103 9.42 -23.58 13.67
N CYS A 104 9.79 -22.63 14.54
CA CYS A 104 11.20 -22.32 14.72
C CYS A 104 11.67 -22.58 16.14
N ASN A 105 12.24 -23.77 16.33
CA ASN A 105 13.01 -24.10 17.53
C ASN A 105 14.42 -23.49 17.47
N LYS A 106 14.56 -22.25 16.98
CA LYS A 106 15.86 -21.60 16.72
C LYS A 106 15.97 -20.32 17.54
N THR A 107 17.06 -20.21 18.28
CA THR A 107 17.57 -18.98 18.93
C THR A 107 17.89 -17.88 17.94
N MET A 108 17.94 -18.21 16.64
CA MET A 108 18.26 -17.31 15.53
C MET A 108 17.04 -17.06 14.63
N ILE A 109 16.76 -15.80 14.34
CA ILE A 109 15.81 -15.34 13.32
C ILE A 109 16.57 -14.78 12.12
N THR A 110 16.29 -15.32 10.94
CA THR A 110 16.73 -14.74 9.66
C THR A 110 15.92 -13.49 9.34
N LEU A 111 16.62 -12.45 8.93
CA LEU A 111 16.07 -11.16 8.55
C LEU A 111 15.95 -11.06 7.03
N GLN A 112 14.84 -10.52 6.56
CA GLN A 112 14.60 -10.19 5.18
C GLN A 112 14.51 -8.68 5.03
N LYS A 113 15.09 -8.15 3.95
CA LYS A 113 15.00 -6.73 3.61
C LYS A 113 13.55 -6.36 3.32
N MET A 114 13.11 -5.23 3.86
CA MET A 114 11.82 -4.63 3.53
C MET A 114 12.00 -3.53 2.49
N ALA A 115 11.08 -3.50 1.53
CA ALA A 115 10.97 -2.43 0.56
C ALA A 115 10.27 -1.23 1.19
N ARG A 116 10.71 -0.02 0.82
CA ARG A 116 10.05 1.22 1.22
C ARG A 116 8.87 1.54 0.31
N TRP A 117 7.77 1.96 0.91
CA TRP A 117 6.56 2.36 0.23
C TRP A 117 6.09 3.73 0.72
N THR A 118 5.41 4.44 -0.16
CA THR A 118 4.68 5.66 0.17
C THR A 118 3.20 5.44 -0.06
N LEU A 119 2.40 6.08 0.78
CA LEU A 119 0.95 6.14 0.68
C LEU A 119 0.56 7.60 0.54
N GLU A 120 -0.30 7.86 -0.43
CA GLU A 120 -0.98 9.13 -0.62
C GLU A 120 -2.49 8.90 -0.50
N ALA A 121 -3.12 9.59 0.45
CA ALA A 121 -4.56 9.60 0.63
C ALA A 121 -5.09 10.98 0.25
N THR A 122 -6.12 11.03 -0.60
CA THR A 122 -6.77 12.26 -1.06
C THR A 122 -8.26 12.19 -0.76
N ARG A 123 -8.78 13.16 -0.02
CA ARG A 123 -10.22 13.27 0.29
C ARG A 123 -10.92 14.30 -0.60
N SER A 124 -12.21 14.10 -0.81
CA SER A 124 -13.02 15.01 -1.64
C SER A 124 -13.42 16.29 -0.90
N ASP A 125 -13.75 16.18 0.39
CA ASP A 125 -14.18 17.29 1.24
C ASP A 125 -13.09 17.65 2.28
N ILE A 126 -12.81 18.94 2.40
CA ILE A 126 -11.81 19.50 3.31
C ILE A 126 -12.40 19.80 4.70
N HIS A 127 -13.71 20.01 4.80
CA HIS A 127 -14.37 20.54 6.00
C HIS A 127 -14.62 19.51 7.09
N ASN A 128 -14.37 18.23 6.83
CA ASN A 128 -14.46 17.19 7.83
C ASN A 128 -13.18 17.17 8.67
N ASN A 129 -13.14 17.98 9.73
CA ASN A 129 -11.89 18.39 10.41
C ASN A 129 -11.14 17.29 11.19
N ASN A 130 -11.61 16.03 11.22
CA ASN A 130 -11.05 14.98 12.07
C ASN A 130 -10.99 13.57 11.46
N ASP A 131 -10.88 13.47 10.13
CA ASP A 131 -10.74 12.16 9.51
C ASP A 131 -9.34 11.60 9.69
N SER A 132 -9.25 10.51 10.44
CA SER A 132 -8.08 9.64 10.48
C SER A 132 -8.52 8.20 10.35
N PHE A 133 -7.71 7.43 9.66
CA PHE A 133 -7.92 5.99 9.53
C PHE A 133 -6.60 5.26 9.70
N TYR A 134 -6.69 4.03 10.18
CA TYR A 134 -5.53 3.18 10.35
C TYR A 134 -5.47 2.18 9.22
N ILE A 135 -4.26 1.83 8.80
CA ILE A 135 -3.97 0.73 7.91
C ILE A 135 -3.13 -0.28 8.67
N LEU A 136 -3.60 -1.52 8.69
CA LEU A 136 -2.98 -2.64 9.39
C LEU A 136 -2.71 -3.79 8.41
N GLY A 137 -1.55 -4.43 8.54
CA GLY A 137 -1.22 -5.65 7.80
C GLY A 137 0.29 -5.89 7.67
N ASN A 138 0.74 -7.14 7.62
CA ASN A 138 2.14 -7.53 7.38
C ASN A 138 3.20 -6.71 8.15
N GLY A 139 3.00 -6.48 9.46
CA GLY A 139 3.92 -5.70 10.29
C GLY A 139 3.77 -4.17 10.18
N ILE A 140 2.69 -3.69 9.57
CA ILE A 140 2.34 -2.28 9.48
C ILE A 140 1.25 -1.95 10.49
N ASP A 141 1.48 -0.86 11.22
CA ASP A 141 0.45 -0.10 11.92
C ASP A 141 0.63 1.38 11.56
N LEU A 142 -0.18 1.86 10.62
CA LEU A 142 -0.03 3.20 10.05
C LEU A 142 -1.28 4.03 10.27
N ASN A 143 -1.11 5.17 10.96
CA ASN A 143 -2.18 6.13 11.18
C ASN A 143 -2.09 7.27 10.16
N ILE A 144 -3.08 7.35 9.28
CA ILE A 144 -3.19 8.40 8.28
C ILE A 144 -4.06 9.53 8.84
N LYS A 145 -3.47 10.71 9.02
CA LYS A 145 -4.14 11.89 9.57
C LYS A 145 -4.08 13.04 8.56
N PHE A 146 -5.24 13.55 8.16
CA PHE A 146 -5.30 14.78 7.37
C PHE A 146 -5.03 15.98 8.27
N LYS A 147 -4.11 16.85 7.85
CA LYS A 147 -3.93 18.16 8.50
C LYS A 147 -5.19 19.01 8.27
N ARG A 148 -5.44 19.95 9.19
CA ARG A 148 -6.52 20.93 9.05
C ARG A 148 -6.44 21.60 7.68
N ASN A 149 -7.58 21.70 6.99
CA ASN A 149 -7.71 22.26 5.66
C ASN A 149 -6.89 21.57 4.54
N SER A 150 -6.32 20.37 4.76
CA SER A 150 -5.59 19.62 3.73
C SER A 150 -6.50 18.67 2.97
N ARG A 151 -6.36 18.58 1.63
CA ARG A 151 -6.99 17.51 0.83
C ARG A 151 -6.19 16.22 0.84
N THR A 152 -4.90 16.30 1.08
CA THR A 152 -3.98 15.17 0.94
C THR A 152 -3.29 14.84 2.27
N SER A 153 -2.95 13.57 2.44
CA SER A 153 -2.12 13.07 3.53
C SER A 153 -1.16 12.04 2.98
N ASN A 154 0.11 12.16 3.34
CA ASN A 154 1.16 11.27 2.90
C ASN A 154 1.81 10.55 4.07
N ALA A 155 2.19 9.30 3.86
CA ALA A 155 2.92 8.51 4.83
C ALA A 155 3.92 7.57 4.14
N SER A 156 5.03 7.27 4.81
CA SER A 156 5.99 6.26 4.37
C SER A 156 5.98 5.08 5.33
N PHE A 157 6.14 3.88 4.80
CA PHE A 157 6.19 2.65 5.58
C PHE A 157 7.01 1.59 4.85
N PHE A 158 7.20 0.43 5.48
CA PHE A 158 7.98 -0.67 4.94
C PHE A 158 7.09 -1.91 4.77
N LEU A 159 7.31 -2.65 3.70
CA LEU A 159 6.67 -3.94 3.39
C LEU A 159 7.73 -4.97 3.03
N ALA A 160 7.43 -6.24 3.28
CA ALA A 160 8.30 -7.32 2.84
C ALA A 160 8.43 -7.34 1.29
N MET A 161 9.64 -7.61 0.79
CA MET A 161 9.94 -7.59 -0.64
C MET A 161 9.07 -8.55 -1.47
N GLU A 162 8.54 -9.64 -0.89
CA GLU A 162 7.59 -10.51 -1.60
C GLU A 162 6.36 -9.74 -2.12
N SER A 163 5.95 -8.69 -1.40
CA SER A 163 4.82 -7.83 -1.78
C SER A 163 5.09 -7.09 -3.10
N ASN A 164 6.35 -6.88 -3.50
CA ASN A 164 6.72 -6.20 -4.75
C ASN A 164 6.33 -6.98 -6.01
N LYS A 165 6.12 -8.30 -5.86
CA LYS A 165 5.73 -9.21 -6.95
C LYS A 165 4.22 -9.33 -7.09
N TRP A 166 3.45 -8.90 -6.09
CA TRP A 166 2.01 -9.07 -6.08
C TRP A 166 1.35 -8.04 -6.99
N SER A 167 0.36 -8.47 -7.77
CA SER A 167 -0.53 -7.56 -8.51
C SER A 167 -1.55 -6.90 -7.59
N GLU A 168 -1.69 -7.41 -6.38
CA GLU A 168 -2.68 -6.99 -5.39
C GLU A 168 -2.11 -7.03 -3.98
N ILE A 169 -2.36 -5.98 -3.21
CA ILE A 169 -2.02 -5.90 -1.79
C ILE A 169 -3.27 -5.51 -1.02
N SER A 170 -3.58 -6.26 0.03
CA SER A 170 -4.74 -6.00 0.88
C SER A 170 -4.31 -5.58 2.27
N PHE A 171 -4.96 -4.55 2.79
CA PHE A 171 -4.78 -4.08 4.16
C PHE A 171 -6.10 -4.08 4.91
N PHE A 172 -6.03 -4.28 6.22
CA PHE A 172 -7.15 -3.98 7.10
C PHE A 172 -7.18 -2.50 7.44
N MET A 173 -8.37 -1.97 7.62
CA MET A 173 -8.60 -0.62 8.07
C MET A 173 -9.24 -0.63 9.45
N ARG A 174 -8.89 0.35 10.29
CA ARG A 174 -9.69 0.67 11.49
C ARG A 174 -10.18 2.10 11.42
N LYS A 175 -11.29 2.34 12.14
CA LYS A 175 -12.14 3.55 12.06
C LYS A 175 -12.89 3.66 10.72
N ARG A 176 -13.70 4.70 10.60
CA ARG A 176 -14.57 4.95 9.45
C ARG A 176 -13.71 5.40 8.26
N PHE A 177 -13.43 4.49 7.33
CA PHE A 177 -12.91 4.88 6.02
C PHE A 177 -14.06 5.47 5.21
N LEU A 178 -13.89 6.71 4.78
CA LEU A 178 -14.87 7.35 3.93
C LEU A 178 -14.60 6.93 2.47
N LEU A 179 -15.63 6.47 1.75
CA LEU A 179 -15.50 6.04 0.36
C LEU A 179 -15.03 7.15 -0.60
N ASP A 180 -15.04 8.40 -0.16
CA ASP A 180 -14.54 9.54 -0.91
C ASP A 180 -13.02 9.76 -0.75
N ILE A 181 -12.34 8.93 0.06
CA ILE A 181 -10.89 8.93 0.16
C ILE A 181 -10.32 8.03 -0.94
N LYS A 182 -9.59 8.65 -1.88
CA LYS A 182 -8.76 7.95 -2.87
C LYS A 182 -7.41 7.63 -2.22
N VAL A 183 -6.93 6.39 -2.33
CA VAL A 183 -5.62 6.00 -1.81
C VAL A 183 -4.75 5.44 -2.94
N LYS A 184 -3.50 5.92 -3.01
CA LYS A 184 -2.47 5.42 -3.90
C LYS A 184 -1.27 4.96 -3.07
N LEU A 185 -0.69 3.83 -3.45
CA LEU A 185 0.59 3.36 -2.92
C LEU A 185 1.63 3.44 -4.02
N LYS A 186 2.85 3.83 -3.67
CA LYS A 186 3.98 3.78 -4.58
C LYS A 186 5.12 3.05 -3.91
N ASN A 187 5.60 2.00 -4.57
CA ASN A 187 6.81 1.31 -4.21
C ASN A 187 8.02 2.19 -4.58
N MET A 188 8.91 2.44 -3.64
CA MET A 188 10.04 3.36 -3.84
C MET A 188 11.24 2.69 -4.50
N GLU A 189 11.31 1.36 -4.53
CA GLU A 189 12.39 0.60 -5.17
C GLU A 189 12.17 0.42 -6.67
N ASN A 190 10.93 0.16 -7.09
CA ASN A 190 10.61 -0.14 -8.49
C ASN A 190 9.62 0.86 -9.12
N SER A 191 9.23 1.91 -8.39
CA SER A 191 8.28 2.95 -8.83
C SER A 191 6.89 2.45 -9.25
N LYS A 192 6.54 1.18 -8.98
CA LYS A 192 5.19 0.66 -9.25
C LYS A 192 4.17 1.40 -8.39
N ILE A 193 3.08 1.82 -9.04
CA ILE A 193 1.97 2.51 -8.41
C ILE A 193 0.80 1.53 -8.28
N TYR A 194 0.20 1.50 -7.10
CA TYR A 194 -1.01 0.74 -6.82
C TYR A 194 -2.11 1.71 -6.45
N SER A 195 -3.29 1.49 -6.99
CA SER A 195 -4.47 2.30 -6.69
C SER A 195 -5.42 1.45 -5.87
N CYS A 196 -5.94 2.03 -4.79
CA CYS A 196 -6.70 1.27 -3.83
C CYS A 196 -8.19 1.57 -3.90
N VAL A 197 -8.97 0.52 -3.69
CA VAL A 197 -10.42 0.58 -3.53
C VAL A 197 -10.80 -0.03 -2.19
N ALA A 198 -11.71 0.61 -1.49
CA ALA A 198 -12.31 0.03 -0.30
C ALA A 198 -13.25 -1.12 -0.72
N THR A 199 -13.12 -2.26 -0.06
CA THR A 199 -13.95 -3.44 -0.31
C THR A 199 -14.86 -3.75 0.87
N GLU A 200 -15.60 -4.85 0.77
CA GLU A 200 -16.44 -5.41 1.84
C GLU A 200 -15.65 -5.59 3.14
N TYR A 201 -16.01 -4.82 4.16
CA TYR A 201 -15.55 -4.96 5.55
C TYR A 201 -14.06 -4.71 5.79
N PRO A 202 -13.72 -3.83 6.73
CA PRO A 202 -12.80 -2.71 6.52
C PRO A 202 -11.47 -3.14 5.88
N ARG A 203 -11.48 -3.33 4.56
CA ARG A 203 -10.33 -3.77 3.79
C ARG A 203 -10.08 -2.78 2.67
N LEU A 204 -8.81 -2.45 2.50
CA LEU A 204 -8.31 -1.64 1.42
C LEU A 204 -7.57 -2.57 0.46
N ARG A 205 -8.12 -2.76 -0.73
CA ARG A 205 -7.54 -3.58 -1.78
C ARG A 205 -6.81 -2.68 -2.77
N CYS A 206 -5.50 -2.80 -2.86
CA CYS A 206 -4.63 -2.00 -3.72
C CYS A 206 -4.16 -2.83 -4.91
N LEU A 207 -4.48 -2.37 -6.12
CA LEU A 207 -4.20 -3.09 -7.36
C LEU A 207 -3.12 -2.38 -8.15
N LEU A 208 -2.20 -3.14 -8.73
CA LEU A 208 -1.10 -2.62 -9.56
C LEU A 208 -1.68 -1.84 -10.75
N THR A 209 -1.40 -0.54 -10.80
CA THR A 209 -2.02 0.37 -11.76
C THR A 209 -1.32 0.35 -13.11
N ASN A 210 -2.13 0.26 -14.16
CA ASN A 210 -1.71 0.33 -15.54
C ASN A 210 -2.71 1.16 -16.36
N ASP A 211 -2.39 1.40 -17.63
CA ASP A 211 -3.21 2.19 -18.56
C ASP A 211 -4.62 1.66 -18.80
N SER A 212 -4.85 0.38 -18.50
CA SER A 212 -6.10 -0.34 -18.74
C SER A 212 -6.95 -0.50 -17.48
N MET A 213 -6.50 0.01 -16.33
CA MET A 213 -7.28 -0.11 -15.08
C MET A 213 -8.28 1.02 -14.91
N TRP A 214 -9.53 0.63 -14.71
CA TRP A 214 -10.65 1.54 -14.48
C TRP A 214 -11.33 1.21 -13.16
N LYS A 215 -11.61 2.24 -12.37
CA LYS A 215 -12.51 2.18 -11.22
C LYS A 215 -13.90 2.57 -11.70
N ILE A 216 -14.91 1.82 -11.28
CA ILE A 216 -16.31 2.12 -11.56
C ILE A 216 -17.00 2.34 -10.23
N GLU A 217 -17.68 3.48 -10.10
CA GLU A 217 -18.42 3.86 -8.91
C GLU A 217 -19.90 4.04 -9.23
N LEU A 218 -20.75 3.32 -8.51
CA LEU A 218 -22.21 3.40 -8.62
C LEU A 218 -22.74 4.10 -7.37
N THR A 219 -23.54 5.15 -7.55
CA THR A 219 -24.33 5.76 -6.47
C THR A 219 -25.76 5.31 -6.63
N TYR A 220 -26.39 4.85 -5.55
CA TYR A 220 -27.78 4.42 -5.53
C TYR A 220 -28.53 5.07 -4.38
N GLN A 221 -29.86 5.13 -4.46
CA GLN A 221 -30.66 5.66 -3.37
C GLN A 221 -30.44 4.83 -2.09
N PRO A 222 -30.24 5.47 -0.91
CA PRO A 222 -30.05 4.75 0.34
C PRO A 222 -31.22 3.79 0.58
N MET A 223 -30.91 2.51 0.67
CA MET A 223 -31.88 1.48 1.07
C MET A 223 -31.38 0.80 2.34
N GLN A 224 -32.29 0.49 3.25
CA GLN A 224 -32.01 -0.40 4.38
C GLN A 224 -31.87 -1.84 3.86
N ILE A 225 -30.72 -2.14 3.27
CA ILE A 225 -30.37 -3.50 2.88
C ILE A 225 -29.59 -4.09 4.04
N TYR A 226 -30.21 -4.99 4.80
CA TYR A 226 -29.61 -5.63 5.98
C TYR A 226 -28.69 -6.81 5.63
N ARG A 227 -28.60 -7.21 4.36
CA ARG A 227 -27.82 -8.37 3.89
C ARG A 227 -26.76 -7.98 2.86
N GLU A 228 -25.77 -8.86 2.68
CA GLU A 228 -24.85 -8.78 1.56
C GLU A 228 -25.63 -8.90 0.26
N PHE A 229 -25.31 -8.05 -0.72
CA PHE A 229 -25.82 -8.22 -2.07
C PHE A 229 -24.69 -8.12 -3.08
N ILE A 230 -24.84 -8.90 -4.14
CA ILE A 230 -23.96 -8.89 -5.29
C ILE A 230 -24.75 -8.27 -6.43
N MET A 231 -24.23 -7.16 -6.95
CA MET A 231 -24.68 -6.55 -8.19
C MET A 231 -23.64 -6.86 -9.26
N SER A 232 -24.06 -7.28 -10.44
CA SER A 232 -23.13 -7.39 -11.57
C SER A 232 -23.43 -6.26 -12.54
N ALA A 233 -22.41 -5.72 -13.19
CA ALA A 233 -22.63 -4.90 -14.38
C ALA A 233 -21.82 -5.44 -15.53
N SER A 234 -22.45 -5.53 -16.69
CA SER A 234 -21.79 -5.78 -17.95
C SER A 234 -21.41 -4.45 -18.58
N ILE A 235 -20.15 -4.32 -18.95
CA ILE A 235 -19.58 -3.10 -19.49
C ILE A 235 -19.23 -3.38 -20.95
N GLY A 236 -20.06 -2.88 -21.85
CA GLY A 236 -19.81 -2.84 -23.28
C GLY A 236 -18.82 -1.72 -23.57
N VAL A 237 -17.67 -2.08 -24.14
CA VAL A 237 -16.63 -1.16 -24.59
C VAL A 237 -16.72 -1.12 -26.10
N ILE A 238 -17.11 0.05 -26.62
CA ILE A 238 -17.20 0.29 -28.06
C ILE A 238 -15.89 0.99 -28.45
N GLY A 239 -15.00 0.23 -29.08
CA GLY A 239 -13.75 0.72 -29.66
C GLY A 239 -13.85 0.88 -31.18
N SER A 240 -12.83 1.48 -31.79
CA SER A 240 -12.78 1.72 -33.25
C SER A 240 -12.72 0.44 -34.10
N GLU A 241 -12.33 -0.70 -33.53
CA GLU A 241 -12.09 -1.94 -34.28
C GLU A 241 -12.96 -3.13 -33.85
N LYS A 242 -13.33 -3.28 -32.57
CA LYS A 242 -14.24 -4.35 -32.06
C LYS A 242 -15.00 -3.91 -30.80
N ASN A 243 -16.27 -4.33 -30.71
CA ASN A 243 -17.05 -4.24 -29.47
C ASN A 243 -16.66 -5.39 -28.54
N THR A 244 -16.23 -5.07 -27.33
CA THR A 244 -15.94 -6.07 -26.29
C THR A 244 -16.81 -5.83 -25.08
N SER A 245 -17.42 -6.86 -24.52
CA SER A 245 -18.16 -6.76 -23.26
C SER A 245 -17.35 -7.42 -22.15
N GLN A 246 -17.24 -6.76 -21.00
CA GLN A 246 -16.66 -7.35 -19.80
C GLN A 246 -17.61 -7.21 -18.62
N THR A 247 -17.78 -8.28 -17.86
CA THR A 247 -18.62 -8.25 -16.65
C THR A 247 -17.78 -7.91 -15.43
N VAL A 248 -18.16 -6.87 -14.71
CA VAL A 248 -17.65 -6.56 -13.37
C VAL A 248 -18.68 -6.97 -12.32
N LYS A 249 -18.19 -7.48 -11.20
CA LYS A 249 -19.02 -7.74 -10.02
C LYS A 249 -18.75 -6.67 -8.98
N PHE A 250 -19.82 -6.09 -8.45
CA PHE A 250 -19.85 -5.25 -7.26
C PHE A 250 -20.39 -6.12 -6.13
N ARG A 251 -19.63 -6.27 -5.06
CA ARG A 251 -20.10 -6.95 -3.87
C ARG A 251 -20.15 -5.96 -2.72
N LYS A 252 -21.25 -5.97 -1.95
CA LYS A 252 -21.33 -5.16 -0.73
C LYS A 252 -22.27 -5.70 0.34
N LEU A 253 -21.85 -5.55 1.60
CA LEU A 253 -22.69 -5.53 2.80
C LEU A 253 -23.21 -4.10 3.09
N ALA A 254 -24.52 -4.00 3.35
CA ALA A 254 -25.31 -2.99 4.08
C ALA A 254 -24.80 -1.52 4.30
N TYR A 255 -25.75 -0.57 4.36
CA TYR A 255 -25.63 0.80 4.92
C TYR A 255 -24.76 1.86 4.21
N VAL A 256 -24.36 1.69 2.94
CA VAL A 256 -23.62 2.76 2.24
C VAL A 256 -24.03 2.88 0.77
N HIS A 257 -24.51 4.06 0.38
CA HIS A 257 -25.13 4.42 -0.90
C HIS A 257 -24.18 4.47 -2.13
N LYS A 258 -22.93 4.02 -2.02
CA LYS A 258 -21.94 3.98 -3.11
C LYS A 258 -21.27 2.60 -3.22
N LEU A 259 -21.20 2.02 -4.41
CA LEU A 259 -20.45 0.80 -4.72
C LEU A 259 -19.24 1.16 -5.55
N SER A 260 -18.12 0.48 -5.36
CA SER A 260 -16.96 0.62 -6.26
C SER A 260 -16.39 -0.74 -6.61
N SER A 261 -15.95 -0.90 -7.86
CA SER A 261 -15.19 -2.06 -8.32
C SER A 261 -14.14 -1.64 -9.33
N VAL A 262 -13.20 -2.53 -9.64
CA VAL A 262 -12.11 -2.29 -10.58
C VAL A 262 -12.20 -3.30 -11.70
N ILE A 263 -11.96 -2.83 -12.92
CA ILE A 263 -11.95 -3.64 -14.13
C ILE A 263 -10.75 -3.28 -15.01
N ASN A 264 -10.25 -4.27 -15.75
CA ASN A 264 -9.21 -4.08 -16.74
C ASN A 264 -9.85 -3.97 -18.12
N ILE A 265 -10.01 -2.74 -18.60
CA ILE A 265 -10.48 -2.48 -19.97
C ILE A 265 -9.25 -2.17 -20.83
N PRO A 266 -8.78 -3.11 -21.65
CA PRO A 266 -7.74 -2.82 -22.63
C PRO A 266 -8.27 -1.75 -23.60
N TYR A 267 -7.38 -0.95 -24.18
CA TYR A 267 -7.60 0.14 -25.16
C TYR A 267 -7.56 1.58 -24.61
N LYS A 268 -6.81 2.42 -25.34
CA LYS A 268 -6.57 3.85 -25.05
C LYS A 268 -7.62 4.79 -25.64
N SER A 269 -8.47 4.31 -26.55
CA SER A 269 -9.47 5.11 -27.28
C SER A 269 -10.87 4.54 -27.11
N ILE A 270 -11.36 4.55 -25.87
CA ILE A 270 -12.75 4.20 -25.59
C ILE A 270 -13.61 5.43 -25.90
N SER A 271 -14.44 5.36 -26.95
CA SER A 271 -15.32 6.47 -27.34
C SER A 271 -16.65 6.43 -26.60
N GLU A 272 -17.18 5.23 -26.35
CA GLU A 272 -18.41 5.01 -25.58
C GLU A 272 -18.27 3.75 -24.72
N VAL A 273 -18.80 3.81 -23.51
CA VAL A 273 -19.00 2.65 -22.65
C VAL A 273 -20.49 2.54 -22.36
N GLU A 274 -21.05 1.35 -22.56
CA GLU A 274 -22.41 1.02 -22.15
C GLU A 274 -22.34 0.16 -20.89
N ILE A 275 -23.03 0.55 -19.82
CA ILE A 275 -23.09 -0.25 -18.59
C ILE A 275 -24.49 -0.81 -18.46
N LYS A 276 -24.63 -2.13 -18.46
CA LYS A 276 -25.87 -2.84 -18.14
C LYS A 276 -25.76 -3.42 -16.74
N SER A 277 -26.42 -2.82 -15.78
CA SER A 277 -26.47 -3.35 -14.42
C SER A 277 -27.53 -4.44 -14.31
N MET A 278 -27.13 -5.63 -13.86
CA MET A 278 -28.03 -6.72 -13.49
C MET A 278 -28.12 -6.78 -11.97
N SER A 279 -29.26 -6.36 -11.44
CA SER A 279 -29.59 -6.50 -10.02
C SER A 279 -30.53 -7.67 -9.83
N ILE A 280 -30.18 -8.60 -8.92
CA ILE A 280 -31.13 -9.59 -8.41
C ILE A 280 -32.24 -8.94 -7.56
N TYR A 281 -32.06 -7.68 -7.16
CA TYR A 281 -33.05 -6.86 -6.48
C TYR A 281 -33.62 -5.84 -7.46
N GLN A 282 -34.82 -6.10 -7.97
CA GLN A 282 -35.51 -5.26 -8.94
C GLN A 282 -35.71 -3.80 -8.46
N SER A 283 -35.47 -3.47 -7.19
CA SER A 283 -35.76 -2.17 -6.58
C SER A 283 -34.58 -1.18 -6.51
N ILE A 284 -33.33 -1.57 -6.81
CA ILE A 284 -32.17 -0.66 -6.62
C ILE A 284 -32.16 0.43 -7.70
N HIS A 285 -32.41 1.68 -7.29
CA HIS A 285 -32.34 2.84 -8.17
C HIS A 285 -30.91 3.44 -8.19
N ILE A 286 -30.18 3.19 -9.26
CA ILE A 286 -28.86 3.80 -9.51
C ILE A 286 -29.06 5.24 -9.99
N SER A 287 -28.53 6.21 -9.25
CA SER A 287 -28.64 7.63 -9.55
C SER A 287 -27.42 8.23 -10.25
N LYS A 288 -26.23 7.64 -10.07
CA LYS A 288 -24.99 8.11 -10.71
C LYS A 288 -24.05 6.95 -10.99
N ILE A 289 -23.39 6.98 -12.14
CA ILE A 289 -22.30 6.06 -12.48
C ILE A 289 -21.10 6.88 -12.94
N VAL A 290 -19.95 6.65 -12.32
CA VAL A 290 -18.68 7.32 -12.64
C VAL A 290 -17.64 6.27 -12.98
N LEU A 291 -16.91 6.45 -14.08
CA LEU A 291 -15.74 5.67 -14.42
C LEU A 291 -14.51 6.56 -14.27
N THR A 292 -13.50 6.06 -13.59
CA THR A 292 -12.23 6.76 -13.39
C THR A 292 -11.09 5.91 -13.90
N LYS A 293 -10.28 6.46 -14.79
CA LYS A 293 -9.02 5.83 -15.19
C LYS A 293 -8.04 5.94 -14.03
N MET A 294 -7.67 4.82 -13.43
CA MET A 294 -6.95 4.82 -12.13
C MET A 294 -5.55 5.45 -12.22
N LEU A 295 -4.92 5.40 -13.39
CA LEU A 295 -3.59 5.99 -13.59
C LEU A 295 -3.63 7.52 -13.73
N THR A 296 -4.60 8.05 -14.49
CA THR A 296 -4.66 9.47 -14.86
C THR A 296 -5.68 10.28 -14.05
N ASP A 297 -6.48 9.62 -13.21
CA ASP A 297 -7.66 10.17 -12.53
C ASP A 297 -8.66 10.83 -13.48
N GLU A 298 -8.64 10.44 -14.76
CA GLU A 298 -9.58 10.96 -15.75
C GLU A 298 -10.97 10.37 -15.48
N GLU A 299 -11.94 11.24 -15.21
CA GLU A 299 -13.31 10.86 -14.88
C GLU A 299 -14.24 10.97 -16.09
N TYR A 300 -15.13 9.98 -16.19
CA TYR A 300 -16.15 9.87 -17.21
C TYR A 300 -17.48 9.62 -16.51
N ASP A 301 -18.47 10.43 -16.84
CA ASP A 301 -19.81 10.34 -16.28
C ASP A 301 -20.72 9.57 -17.22
N CYS A 302 -21.66 8.81 -16.66
CA CYS A 302 -22.72 8.21 -17.44
C CYS A 302 -23.89 9.16 -17.62
N ILE A 303 -24.25 9.42 -18.88
CA ILE A 303 -25.40 10.23 -19.30
C ILE A 303 -26.56 9.33 -19.74
N ASN A 304 -27.78 9.88 -19.66
CA ASN A 304 -29.01 9.22 -20.08
C ASN A 304 -29.21 7.84 -19.41
N ILE A 305 -29.17 7.83 -18.08
CA ILE A 305 -29.40 6.61 -17.29
C ILE A 305 -30.87 6.20 -17.46
N ASN A 306 -31.09 5.11 -18.18
CA ASN A 306 -32.39 4.55 -18.47
C ASN A 306 -32.57 3.23 -17.72
N ARG A 307 -33.74 3.03 -17.12
CA ARG A 307 -34.09 1.80 -16.40
C ARG A 307 -35.12 1.00 -17.18
N SER A 308 -34.88 -0.29 -17.33
CA SER A 308 -35.84 -1.22 -17.91
C SER A 308 -36.80 -1.78 -16.85
N ASN A 309 -37.95 -2.28 -17.29
CA ASN A 309 -38.93 -2.95 -16.42
C ASN A 309 -38.37 -4.21 -15.75
N ALA A 310 -37.28 -4.80 -16.29
CA ALA A 310 -36.59 -5.95 -15.71
C ALA A 310 -35.58 -5.57 -14.61
N GLY A 311 -35.49 -4.29 -14.23
CA GLY A 311 -34.53 -3.81 -13.24
C GLY A 311 -33.12 -3.60 -13.79
N GLU A 312 -32.95 -3.66 -15.12
CA GLU A 312 -31.67 -3.35 -15.76
C GLU A 312 -31.50 -1.83 -15.86
N THR A 313 -30.29 -1.34 -15.64
CA THR A 313 -29.94 0.08 -15.84
C THR A 313 -28.89 0.18 -16.92
N ASN A 314 -29.18 0.99 -17.94
CA ASN A 314 -28.32 1.23 -19.10
C ASN A 314 -27.97 2.72 -19.21
N CYS A 315 -26.76 3.04 -19.61
CA CYS A 315 -26.34 4.42 -19.80
C CYS A 315 -25.16 4.52 -20.77
N LYS A 316 -24.97 5.69 -21.39
CA LYS A 316 -23.82 5.98 -22.24
C LYS A 316 -22.80 6.80 -21.47
N VAL A 317 -21.54 6.39 -21.50
CA VAL A 317 -20.46 7.13 -20.83
C VAL A 317 -19.89 8.21 -21.74
N ARG A 318 -19.73 9.43 -21.20
CA ARG A 318 -19.08 10.55 -21.87
C ARG A 318 -17.94 11.07 -21.00
N LYS A 319 -16.82 11.45 -21.63
CA LYS A 319 -15.71 12.10 -20.93
C LYS A 319 -16.23 13.34 -20.19
N GLY A 320 -16.02 13.38 -18.87
CA GLY A 320 -16.43 14.50 -18.04
C GLY A 320 -15.71 15.76 -18.49
N LYS A 321 -16.43 16.90 -18.55
CA LYS A 321 -15.73 18.19 -18.61
C LYS A 321 -15.05 18.38 -17.26
N TYR A 322 -13.73 18.52 -17.23
CA TYR A 322 -13.03 19.06 -16.08
C TYR A 322 -13.58 20.45 -15.78
N GLU A 323 -14.50 20.58 -14.82
CA GLU A 323 -14.72 21.86 -14.17
C GLU A 323 -13.47 22.13 -13.33
N LYS A 324 -12.50 22.81 -13.94
CA LYS A 324 -11.59 23.66 -13.16
C LYS A 324 -12.49 24.62 -12.40
N VAL A 325 -12.74 24.31 -11.13
CA VAL A 325 -13.18 25.31 -10.17
C VAL A 325 -12.06 26.34 -10.10
N ARG A 326 -12.16 27.35 -10.97
CA ARG A 326 -11.52 28.65 -10.78
C ARG A 326 -12.16 29.23 -9.53
N THR A 327 -11.58 28.99 -8.36
CA THR A 327 -11.76 29.95 -7.28
C THR A 327 -11.00 31.20 -7.70
N ALA A 328 -11.79 32.23 -8.05
CA ALA A 328 -11.31 33.58 -8.23
C ALA A 328 -10.65 34.09 -6.94
N LYS A 329 -9.57 34.85 -7.14
CA LYS A 329 -8.75 35.68 -6.23
C LYS A 329 -9.05 35.64 -4.74
#